data_AF-A0A8C1Z1V4-F1
#
_entry.id   AF-A0A8C1Z1V4-F1
#
_cell.length_a   1.000
_cell.length_b   1.000
_cell.length_c   1.000
_cell.angle_alpha   90.00
_cell.angle_beta   90.00
_cell.angle_gamma   90.00
#
_symmetry.space_group_name_H-M   'P 1'
#
loop_
_entity.id
_entity.type
_entity.pdbx_description
1 polymer ?
#
loop_
_entity_poly.entity_id
_entity_poly.type
_entity_poly.pdbx_seq_one_letter_code
_entity_poly.pdbx_strand_id
1 'polypeptide(L)'
;NPPCRGCSSYLVEPYIKCAECGPSPFLLCLQCFTRGYEYKKHQSDHKYEIMTSDFPVLEPGWTAQEEMALLEAVMDCGFGNWQDVAYQMRTKTKEECEGHYMKNFINNPLFSSTLLSLRQMEDHLSRTADTAIPFKPTDDPPRPSFDSQVSRDMAGYMPARADFMEEFDNYAEWDLKDIDFVDDDSDILHALKVAVVDIYHSRLEERQRRKNSVLKWSRSCRLRSPAEQQTDQ
;
A
#
# COMPACT_ATOMS: atom_id res chain seq x y z
N ASN A 1 -23.77 -11.37 -10.22
CA ASN A 1 -23.34 -11.02 -11.59
C ASN A 1 -24.14 -9.85 -12.15
N PRO A 2 -23.53 -8.98 -12.96
CA PRO A 2 -24.22 -7.86 -13.58
C PRO A 2 -25.24 -8.31 -14.65
N PRO A 3 -26.29 -7.53 -14.94
CA PRO A 3 -27.27 -7.85 -15.98
C PRO A 3 -26.78 -7.46 -17.39
N CYS A 4 -27.16 -8.25 -18.39
CA CYS A 4 -26.95 -7.96 -19.81
C CYS A 4 -27.78 -6.74 -20.25
N ARG A 5 -27.18 -5.79 -20.97
CA ARG A 5 -27.92 -4.63 -21.51
C ARG A 5 -28.93 -4.98 -22.59
N GLY A 6 -28.74 -6.09 -23.31
CA GLY A 6 -29.61 -6.49 -24.41
C GLY A 6 -30.84 -7.31 -24.00
N CYS A 7 -30.67 -8.29 -23.12
CA CYS A 7 -31.74 -9.22 -22.71
C CYS A 7 -32.10 -9.16 -21.22
N SER A 8 -31.42 -8.32 -20.44
CA SER A 8 -31.61 -8.18 -18.98
C SER A 8 -31.36 -9.44 -18.15
N SER A 9 -30.90 -10.54 -18.75
CA SER A 9 -30.48 -11.72 -18.00
C SER A 9 -29.19 -11.46 -17.24
N TYR A 10 -29.01 -12.13 -16.10
CA TYR A 10 -27.74 -12.10 -15.38
C TYR A 10 -26.62 -12.71 -16.23
N LEU A 11 -25.48 -12.02 -16.31
CA LEU A 11 -24.33 -12.47 -17.06
C LEU A 11 -23.64 -13.61 -16.32
N VAL A 12 -23.09 -14.54 -17.08
CA VAL A 12 -22.19 -15.59 -16.59
C VAL A 12 -20.96 -15.51 -17.48
N GLU A 13 -19.77 -15.65 -16.89
CA GLU A 13 -18.54 -15.65 -17.67
C GLU A 13 -18.53 -16.82 -18.66
N PRO A 14 -18.00 -16.62 -19.88
CA PRO A 14 -17.47 -15.37 -20.40
C PRO A 14 -18.56 -14.42 -20.94
N TYR A 15 -18.37 -13.11 -20.74
CA TYR A 15 -19.25 -12.07 -21.29
C TYR A 15 -18.46 -10.91 -21.91
N ILE A 16 -19.13 -10.07 -22.69
CA ILE A 16 -18.49 -8.99 -23.44
C ILE A 16 -18.70 -7.66 -22.72
N LYS A 17 -17.61 -6.90 -22.58
CA LYS A 17 -17.62 -5.50 -22.14
C LYS A 17 -17.22 -4.62 -23.31
N CYS A 18 -18.05 -3.65 -23.66
CA CYS A 18 -17.67 -2.64 -24.66
C CYS A 18 -16.59 -1.72 -24.07
N ALA A 19 -15.51 -1.47 -24.82
CA ALA A 19 -14.39 -0.63 -24.43
C ALA A 19 -14.63 0.86 -24.71
N GLU A 20 -15.62 1.19 -25.55
CA GLU A 20 -15.89 2.57 -25.99
C GLU A 20 -17.08 3.21 -25.29
N CYS A 21 -18.02 2.40 -24.78
CA CYS A 21 -19.23 2.91 -24.14
C CYS A 21 -18.96 3.31 -22.68
N GLY A 22 -19.14 4.60 -22.38
CA GLY A 22 -19.11 5.18 -21.03
C GLY A 22 -20.23 6.21 -20.83
N PRO A 23 -20.50 6.66 -19.58
CA PRO A 23 -19.72 6.43 -18.36
C PRO A 23 -20.03 5.11 -17.62
N SER A 24 -21.19 4.50 -17.85
CA SER A 24 -21.55 3.22 -17.24
C SER A 24 -21.08 2.05 -18.12
N PRO A 25 -20.56 0.95 -17.55
CA PRO A 25 -20.12 -0.20 -18.33
C PRO A 25 -21.28 -0.78 -19.14
N PHE A 26 -21.01 -1.04 -20.42
CA PHE A 26 -21.96 -1.66 -21.34
C PHE A 26 -21.59 -3.13 -21.52
N LEU A 27 -22.37 -4.01 -20.88
CA LEU A 27 -22.09 -5.43 -20.78
C LEU A 27 -23.14 -6.24 -21.56
N LEU A 28 -22.67 -7.20 -22.35
CA LEU A 28 -23.51 -8.06 -23.19
C LEU A 28 -23.18 -9.53 -22.95
N CYS A 29 -24.21 -10.37 -22.99
CA CYS A 29 -24.01 -11.81 -23.11
C CYS A 29 -23.57 -12.14 -24.55
N LEU A 30 -22.94 -13.30 -24.73
CA LEU A 30 -22.49 -13.76 -26.04
C LEU A 30 -23.61 -13.80 -27.10
N GLN A 31 -24.83 -14.14 -26.68
CA GLN A 31 -25.99 -14.19 -27.58
C GLN A 31 -26.41 -12.79 -28.08
N CYS A 32 -26.40 -11.77 -27.21
CA CYS A 32 -26.69 -10.40 -27.64
C CYS A 32 -25.56 -9.81 -28.49
N PHE A 33 -24.31 -10.13 -28.14
CA PHE A 33 -23.15 -9.68 -28.90
C PHE A 33 -23.13 -10.25 -30.33
N THR A 34 -23.30 -11.57 -30.48
CA THR A 34 -23.32 -12.25 -31.80
C THR A 34 -24.48 -11.83 -32.70
N ARG A 35 -25.57 -11.32 -32.12
CA ARG A 35 -26.70 -10.74 -32.86
C ARG A 35 -26.48 -9.29 -33.29
N GLY A 36 -25.34 -8.69 -32.95
CA GLY A 36 -25.05 -7.28 -33.22
C GLY A 36 -26.02 -6.35 -32.48
N TYR A 37 -26.27 -6.60 -31.20
CA TYR A 37 -27.18 -5.76 -30.42
C TYR A 37 -26.63 -4.33 -30.28
N GLU A 38 -27.36 -3.36 -30.80
CA GLU A 38 -27.03 -1.92 -30.76
C GLU A 38 -28.05 -1.16 -29.94
N TYR A 39 -27.59 -0.19 -29.15
CA TYR A 39 -28.49 0.61 -28.33
C TYR A 39 -27.90 1.98 -27.99
N LYS A 40 -28.66 3.03 -28.34
CA LYS A 40 -28.28 4.44 -28.14
C LYS A 40 -26.91 4.76 -28.75
N LYS A 41 -25.88 4.86 -27.89
CA LYS A 41 -24.51 5.19 -28.27
C LYS A 41 -23.64 3.96 -28.53
N HIS A 42 -24.13 2.75 -28.21
CA HIS A 42 -23.40 1.51 -28.47
C HIS A 42 -23.66 1.04 -29.90
N GLN A 43 -22.58 0.82 -30.65
CA GLN A 43 -22.58 0.19 -31.96
C GLN A 43 -21.89 -1.18 -31.88
N SER A 44 -22.27 -2.09 -32.78
CA SER A 44 -21.78 -3.48 -32.78
C SER A 44 -20.31 -3.60 -33.22
N ASP A 45 -19.75 -2.56 -33.81
CA ASP A 45 -18.36 -2.45 -34.28
C ASP A 45 -17.41 -1.84 -33.24
N HIS A 46 -17.92 -1.41 -32.09
CA HIS A 46 -17.09 -0.88 -31.01
C HIS A 46 -16.07 -1.92 -30.54
N LYS A 47 -14.86 -1.45 -30.19
CA LYS A 47 -13.86 -2.26 -29.51
C LYS A 47 -14.44 -2.86 -28.23
N TYR A 48 -14.05 -4.09 -27.94
CA TYR A 48 -14.60 -4.86 -26.83
C TYR A 48 -13.51 -5.67 -26.12
N GLU A 49 -13.81 -5.98 -24.86
CA GLU A 49 -13.02 -6.84 -23.98
C GLU A 49 -13.85 -8.08 -23.64
N ILE A 50 -13.21 -9.25 -23.67
CA ILE A 50 -13.83 -10.50 -23.22
C ILE A 50 -13.51 -10.66 -21.74
N MET A 51 -14.54 -10.63 -20.91
CA MET A 51 -14.44 -10.84 -19.47
C MET A 51 -14.52 -12.34 -19.21
N THR A 52 -13.41 -12.93 -18.76
CA THR A 52 -13.30 -14.35 -18.40
C THR A 52 -12.22 -14.52 -17.33
N SER A 53 -12.42 -15.47 -16.41
CA SER A 53 -11.44 -15.86 -15.39
C SER A 53 -10.81 -17.23 -15.66
N ASP A 54 -11.11 -17.83 -16.82
CA ASP A 54 -10.63 -19.16 -17.24
C ASP A 54 -9.29 -19.06 -18.00
N PHE A 55 -8.27 -18.52 -17.35
CA PHE A 55 -6.92 -18.42 -17.90
C PHE A 55 -5.88 -18.55 -16.78
N PRO A 56 -4.69 -19.13 -17.05
CA PRO A 56 -3.67 -19.28 -16.02
C PRO A 56 -2.98 -17.96 -15.67
N VAL A 57 -2.77 -17.70 -14.38
CA VAL A 57 -2.13 -16.47 -13.89
C VAL A 57 -0.70 -16.71 -13.43
N LEU A 58 -0.51 -17.60 -12.46
CA LEU A 58 0.80 -17.84 -11.82
C LEU A 58 1.49 -19.09 -12.35
N GLU A 59 0.72 -20.18 -12.49
CA GLU A 59 1.23 -21.47 -12.95
C GLU A 59 0.31 -22.08 -14.02
N PRO A 60 0.87 -22.75 -15.04
CA PRO A 60 0.06 -23.53 -15.98
C PRO A 60 -0.75 -24.59 -15.22
N GLY A 61 -2.09 -24.51 -15.33
CA GLY A 61 -3.00 -25.44 -14.65
C GLY A 61 -3.75 -24.86 -13.44
N TRP A 62 -3.51 -23.59 -13.10
CA TRP A 62 -4.30 -22.83 -12.12
C TRP A 62 -4.92 -21.61 -12.78
N THR A 63 -6.25 -21.61 -12.92
CA THR A 63 -6.99 -20.50 -13.53
C THR A 63 -7.10 -19.30 -12.58
N ALA A 64 -7.29 -18.09 -13.11
CA ALA A 64 -7.52 -16.90 -12.29
C ALA A 64 -8.69 -17.08 -11.31
N GLN A 65 -9.73 -17.81 -11.72
CA GLN A 65 -10.86 -18.18 -10.86
C GLN A 65 -10.43 -19.09 -9.70
N GLU A 66 -9.59 -20.10 -9.96
CA GLU A 66 -9.06 -20.99 -8.92
C GLU A 66 -8.10 -20.27 -7.97
N GLU A 67 -7.28 -19.34 -8.47
CA GLU A 67 -6.40 -18.52 -7.63
C GLU A 67 -7.22 -17.68 -6.65
N MET A 68 -8.31 -17.04 -7.12
CA MET A 68 -9.20 -16.26 -6.25
C MET A 68 -9.89 -17.17 -5.22
N ALA A 69 -10.45 -18.29 -5.67
CA ALA A 69 -11.14 -19.23 -4.80
C ALA A 69 -10.21 -19.80 -3.71
N LEU A 70 -8.92 -20.02 -4.03
CA LEU A 70 -7.95 -20.51 -3.06
C LEU A 70 -7.71 -19.47 -1.95
N LEU A 71 -7.53 -18.20 -2.32
CA LEU A 71 -7.31 -17.13 -1.36
C LEU A 71 -8.53 -16.88 -0.47
N GLU A 72 -9.73 -16.90 -1.06
CA GLU A 72 -10.99 -16.82 -0.30
C GLU A 72 -11.14 -17.99 0.67
N ALA A 73 -10.90 -19.23 0.20
CA ALA A 73 -10.99 -20.41 1.04
C ALA A 73 -9.97 -20.40 2.20
N VAL A 74 -8.75 -19.91 1.97
CA VAL A 74 -7.73 -19.74 3.03
C VAL A 74 -8.15 -18.66 4.03
N MET A 75 -8.78 -17.58 3.56
CA MET A 75 -9.31 -16.51 4.40
C MET A 75 -10.44 -17.01 5.31
N ASP A 76 -11.35 -17.82 4.77
CA ASP A 76 -12.51 -18.36 5.49
C ASP A 76 -12.13 -19.50 6.46
N CYS A 77 -11.35 -20.47 5.97
CA CYS A 77 -11.02 -21.69 6.72
C CYS A 77 -9.79 -21.54 7.62
N GLY A 78 -8.98 -20.50 7.39
CA GLY A 78 -7.73 -20.24 8.09
C GLY A 78 -6.53 -20.97 7.48
N PHE A 79 -5.36 -20.31 7.58
CA PHE A 79 -4.10 -20.86 7.11
C PHE A 79 -3.73 -22.17 7.84
N GLY A 80 -3.31 -23.18 7.07
CA GLY A 80 -2.95 -24.51 7.59
C GLY A 80 -4.13 -25.51 7.61
N ASN A 81 -5.37 -25.06 7.46
CA ASN A 81 -6.53 -25.94 7.36
C ASN A 81 -6.82 -26.38 5.92
N TRP A 82 -5.83 -27.02 5.28
CA TRP A 82 -5.88 -27.36 3.85
C TRP A 82 -6.97 -28.36 3.48
N GLN A 83 -7.47 -29.13 4.45
CA GLN A 83 -8.55 -30.09 4.25
C GLN A 83 -9.87 -29.37 3.92
N ASP A 84 -10.21 -28.34 4.69
CA ASP A 84 -11.43 -27.55 4.49
C ASP A 84 -11.28 -26.59 3.29
N VAL A 85 -10.07 -26.05 3.09
CA VAL A 85 -9.74 -25.25 1.90
C VAL A 85 -9.97 -26.05 0.61
N ALA A 86 -9.46 -27.28 0.53
CA ALA A 86 -9.69 -28.15 -0.64
C ALA A 86 -11.17 -28.49 -0.82
N TYR A 87 -11.91 -28.68 0.28
CA TYR A 87 -13.35 -28.93 0.24
C TYR A 87 -14.13 -27.74 -0.35
N GLN A 88 -13.74 -26.51 -0.01
CA GLN A 88 -14.33 -25.29 -0.56
C GLN A 88 -13.93 -25.08 -2.03
N MET A 89 -12.68 -25.38 -2.39
CA MET A 89 -12.15 -25.29 -3.75
C MET A 89 -12.84 -26.25 -4.73
N ARG A 90 -13.11 -27.50 -4.31
CA ARG A 90 -13.74 -28.59 -5.09
C ARG A 90 -12.99 -29.05 -6.35
N THR A 91 -12.05 -28.29 -6.88
CA THR A 91 -11.30 -28.61 -8.11
C THR A 91 -9.91 -29.17 -7.84
N LYS A 92 -9.34 -28.89 -6.66
CA LYS A 92 -7.96 -29.25 -6.28
C LYS A 92 -7.93 -30.02 -4.95
N THR A 93 -6.91 -30.84 -4.79
CA THR A 93 -6.65 -31.58 -3.56
C THR A 93 -5.95 -30.72 -2.51
N LYS A 94 -5.92 -31.16 -1.24
CA LYS A 94 -5.28 -30.41 -0.16
C LYS A 94 -3.77 -30.25 -0.38
N GLU A 95 -3.11 -31.27 -0.92
CA GLU A 95 -1.68 -31.26 -1.21
C GLU A 95 -1.37 -30.27 -2.35
N GLU A 96 -2.22 -30.21 -3.37
CA GLU A 96 -2.10 -29.24 -4.45
C GLU A 96 -2.33 -27.80 -3.96
N CYS A 97 -3.36 -27.57 -3.13
CA CYS A 97 -3.65 -26.26 -2.56
C CYS A 97 -2.51 -25.77 -1.66
N GLU A 98 -2.03 -26.61 -0.74
CA GLU A 98 -0.91 -26.27 0.13
C GLU A 98 0.36 -26.00 -0.65
N GLY A 99 0.72 -26.90 -1.57
CA GLY A 99 1.93 -26.79 -2.38
C GLY A 99 1.92 -25.53 -3.23
N HIS A 100 0.79 -25.25 -3.90
CA HIS A 100 0.62 -24.04 -4.72
C HIS A 100 0.69 -22.77 -3.88
N TYR A 101 -0.02 -22.73 -2.75
CA TYR A 101 -0.03 -21.57 -1.86
C TYR A 101 1.37 -21.26 -1.33
N MET A 102 2.05 -22.27 -0.78
CA MET A 102 3.40 -22.12 -0.23
C MET A 102 4.41 -21.73 -1.31
N LYS A 103 4.35 -22.33 -2.49
CA LYS A 103 5.26 -22.05 -3.59
C LYS A 103 5.08 -20.63 -4.13
N ASN A 104 3.85 -20.22 -4.41
CA ASN A 104 3.56 -18.99 -5.17
C ASN A 104 3.33 -17.76 -4.31
N PHE A 105 2.82 -17.90 -3.08
CA PHE A 105 2.46 -16.76 -2.22
C PHE A 105 3.41 -16.57 -1.03
N ILE A 106 4.02 -17.64 -0.50
CA ILE A 106 4.92 -17.56 0.68
C ILE A 106 6.40 -17.58 0.26
N ASN A 107 6.80 -18.59 -0.51
CA ASN A 107 8.20 -18.85 -0.84
C ASN A 107 8.64 -18.14 -2.13
N ASN A 108 7.73 -17.49 -2.86
CA ASN A 108 8.08 -16.78 -4.07
C ASN A 108 8.56 -15.36 -3.76
N PRO A 109 9.86 -15.05 -3.90
CA PRO A 109 10.37 -13.70 -3.71
C PRO A 109 9.80 -12.69 -4.72
N LEU A 110 9.24 -13.16 -5.85
CA LEU A 110 8.61 -12.31 -6.86
C LEU A 110 7.20 -11.85 -6.47
N PHE A 111 6.47 -12.57 -5.62
CA PHE A 111 5.14 -12.11 -5.19
C PHE A 111 5.26 -10.91 -4.23
N SER A 112 6.31 -10.90 -3.41
CA SER A 112 6.69 -9.77 -2.56
C SER A 112 7.10 -8.52 -3.37
N SER A 113 7.71 -8.69 -4.55
CA SER A 113 8.15 -7.56 -5.39
C SER A 113 7.14 -7.13 -6.45
N THR A 114 6.36 -8.04 -7.04
CA THR A 114 5.59 -7.76 -8.27
C THR A 114 4.15 -7.31 -8.00
N LEU A 115 3.49 -7.78 -6.94
CA LEU A 115 2.13 -7.33 -6.58
C LEU A 115 2.13 -5.98 -5.85
N LEU A 116 3.17 -5.66 -5.07
CA LEU A 116 3.42 -4.28 -4.61
C LEU A 116 3.75 -3.33 -5.78
N SER A 117 4.23 -3.85 -6.90
CA SER A 117 4.57 -3.06 -8.09
C SER A 117 3.37 -2.79 -9.01
N LEU A 118 2.35 -3.66 -9.04
CA LEU A 118 1.14 -3.43 -9.85
C LEU A 118 0.30 -2.24 -9.39
N ARG A 119 0.35 -1.88 -8.09
CA ARG A 119 -0.29 -0.64 -7.60
C ARG A 119 0.49 0.63 -7.96
N GLN A 120 1.70 0.50 -8.49
CA GLN A 120 2.56 1.65 -8.80
C GLN A 120 2.63 1.99 -10.30
N MET A 121 2.08 1.15 -11.18
CA MET A 121 2.36 1.28 -12.62
C MET A 121 1.52 2.28 -13.42
N GLU A 122 0.40 2.79 -12.91
CA GLU A 122 -0.42 3.71 -13.74
C GLU A 122 -0.26 5.21 -13.44
N ASP A 123 0.20 5.64 -12.26
CA ASP A 123 0.28 7.10 -11.97
C ASP A 123 1.61 7.64 -11.42
N HIS A 124 2.61 6.81 -11.03
CA HIS A 124 3.78 7.34 -10.30
C HIS A 124 5.20 6.86 -10.74
N LEU A 125 5.34 5.88 -11.64
CA LEU A 125 6.68 5.34 -11.97
C LEU A 125 7.58 6.23 -12.85
N SER A 126 7.07 7.33 -13.41
CA SER A 126 7.93 8.28 -14.13
C SER A 126 8.65 9.27 -13.21
N ARG A 127 8.44 9.22 -11.88
CA ARG A 127 9.03 10.18 -10.92
C ARG A 127 9.85 9.60 -9.77
N THR A 128 9.77 8.29 -9.48
CA THR A 128 10.38 7.73 -8.25
C THR A 128 11.71 7.00 -8.47
N ALA A 129 12.05 6.60 -9.70
CA ALA A 129 13.35 5.96 -9.98
C ALA A 129 14.57 6.87 -9.70
N ASP A 130 14.37 8.19 -9.63
CA ASP A 130 15.39 9.17 -9.26
C ASP A 130 15.48 9.45 -7.74
N THR A 131 14.70 8.76 -6.89
CA THR A 131 14.60 9.10 -5.44
C THR A 131 15.22 8.08 -4.49
N ALA A 132 15.56 6.87 -4.94
CA ALA A 132 16.19 5.88 -4.08
C ALA A 132 17.69 6.21 -3.88
N ILE A 133 18.00 7.00 -2.84
CA ILE A 133 19.37 7.34 -2.46
C ILE A 133 20.02 6.09 -1.85
N PRO A 134 21.07 5.50 -2.49
CA PRO A 134 21.79 4.37 -1.92
C PRO A 134 22.35 4.75 -0.54
N PHE A 135 22.18 3.87 0.47
CA PHE A 135 22.80 4.04 1.78
C PHE A 135 24.32 3.88 1.63
N LYS A 136 25.00 4.99 1.38
CA LYS A 136 26.46 5.10 1.39
C LYS A 136 26.86 6.07 2.50
N PRO A 137 27.97 5.83 3.21
CA PRO A 137 28.57 6.86 4.04
C PRO A 137 28.69 8.15 3.21
N THR A 138 27.95 9.16 3.61
CA THR A 138 27.90 10.47 2.96
C THR A 138 27.97 11.51 4.06
N ASP A 139 28.72 12.58 3.82
CA ASP A 139 28.86 13.65 4.79
C ASP A 139 27.59 14.50 4.85
N ASP A 140 26.80 14.57 3.78
CA ASP A 140 25.57 15.37 3.73
C ASP A 140 24.39 14.58 3.12
N PRO A 141 23.30 14.30 3.87
CA PRO A 141 23.22 14.37 5.33
C PRO A 141 24.11 13.30 6.00
N PRO A 142 24.76 13.60 7.14
CA PRO A 142 25.77 12.72 7.73
C PRO A 142 25.17 11.36 8.08
N ARG A 143 25.81 10.30 7.60
CA ARG A 143 25.35 8.92 7.77
C ARG A 143 26.42 8.12 8.53
N PRO A 144 26.57 8.36 9.85
CA PRO A 144 27.61 7.73 10.64
C PRO A 144 27.41 6.21 10.69
N SER A 145 28.51 5.46 10.81
CA SER A 145 28.43 4.03 11.10
C SER A 145 27.79 3.81 12.47
N PHE A 146 27.05 2.71 12.59
CA PHE A 146 26.47 2.25 13.85
C PHE A 146 27.56 2.21 14.95
N ASP A 147 27.23 2.69 16.15
CA ASP A 147 28.10 2.82 17.34
C ASP A 147 29.32 3.78 17.28
N SER A 148 29.49 4.54 16.19
CA SER A 148 30.52 5.59 16.13
C SER A 148 30.28 6.69 17.18
N GLN A 149 31.36 7.39 17.58
CA GLN A 149 31.25 8.53 18.51
C GLN A 149 30.26 9.58 17.99
N VAL A 150 30.31 9.88 16.69
CA VAL A 150 29.38 10.80 16.01
C VAL A 150 27.93 10.31 16.09
N SER A 151 27.68 9.00 15.99
CA SER A 151 26.33 8.43 16.17
C SER A 151 25.82 8.62 17.60
N ARG A 152 26.70 8.50 18.61
CA ARG A 152 26.35 8.71 20.02
C ARG A 152 26.06 10.19 20.31
N ASP A 153 26.88 11.09 19.76
CA ASP A 153 26.69 12.54 19.92
C ASP A 153 25.41 13.05 19.25
N MET A 154 24.90 12.34 18.23
CA MET A 154 23.60 12.62 17.61
C MET A 154 22.39 12.19 18.45
N ALA A 155 22.60 11.51 19.59
CA ALA A 155 21.55 11.14 20.54
C ALA A 155 20.31 10.49 19.89
N GLY A 156 20.52 9.62 18.90
CA GLY A 156 19.45 8.93 18.18
C GLY A 156 18.81 9.71 17.04
N TYR A 157 19.27 10.93 16.73
CA TYR A 157 18.88 11.66 15.52
C TYR A 157 19.44 10.97 14.27
N MET A 158 18.58 10.72 13.30
CA MET A 158 18.85 10.11 11.99
C MET A 158 18.85 11.20 10.90
N PRO A 159 20.02 11.73 10.48
CA PRO A 159 20.08 12.90 9.62
C PRO A 159 19.46 12.70 8.23
N ALA A 160 19.55 11.48 7.68
CA ALA A 160 18.95 11.15 6.39
C ALA A 160 17.41 11.09 6.43
N ARG A 161 16.82 10.84 7.61
CA ARG A 161 15.37 10.86 7.84
C ARG A 161 14.90 12.23 8.35
N ALA A 162 15.83 13.08 8.78
CA ALA A 162 15.58 14.31 9.52
C ALA A 162 14.71 14.09 10.77
N ASP A 163 14.96 12.97 11.47
CA ASP A 163 14.07 12.48 12.52
C ASP A 163 14.82 11.75 13.64
N PHE A 164 14.25 11.60 14.83
CA PHE A 164 14.83 10.80 15.91
C PHE A 164 14.37 9.34 15.85
N MET A 165 15.17 8.42 16.37
CA MET A 165 14.75 7.03 16.59
C MET A 165 13.65 6.92 17.65
N GLU A 166 13.70 7.78 18.66
CA GLU A 166 12.66 7.95 19.67
C GLU A 166 12.38 9.45 19.79
N GLU A 167 11.14 9.88 19.52
CA GLU A 167 10.79 11.29 19.57
C GLU A 167 10.61 11.79 21.01
N PHE A 168 10.75 13.10 21.20
CA PHE A 168 10.34 13.72 22.45
C PHE A 168 8.85 13.50 22.66
N ASP A 169 8.49 12.91 23.80
CA ASP A 169 7.13 12.51 24.12
C ASP A 169 6.51 11.62 23.03
N ASN A 170 7.13 10.47 22.77
CA ASN A 170 6.77 9.52 21.72
C ASN A 170 5.33 8.96 21.83
N TYR A 171 4.63 9.22 22.94
CA TYR A 171 3.26 8.77 23.16
C TYR A 171 2.23 9.89 22.99
N ALA A 172 2.61 11.11 22.60
CA ALA A 172 1.68 12.24 22.47
C ALA A 172 0.48 11.95 21.56
N GLU A 173 0.65 11.11 20.54
CA GLU A 173 -0.40 10.66 19.62
C GLU A 173 -1.49 9.82 20.31
N TRP A 174 -1.20 9.18 21.44
CA TRP A 174 -2.19 8.42 22.21
C TRP A 174 -3.26 9.31 22.81
N ASP A 175 -2.92 10.55 23.15
CA ASP A 175 -3.87 11.53 23.69
C ASP A 175 -4.93 11.93 22.63
N LEU A 176 -4.63 11.72 21.33
CA LEU A 176 -5.53 12.00 20.22
C LEU A 176 -6.30 10.77 19.71
N LYS A 177 -5.95 9.56 20.14
CA LYS A 177 -6.43 8.31 19.55
C LYS A 177 -7.96 8.21 19.54
N ASP A 178 -8.58 8.63 20.64
CA ASP A 178 -10.02 8.50 20.87
C ASP A 178 -10.75 9.85 20.71
N ILE A 179 -10.13 10.84 20.05
CA ILE A 179 -10.76 12.13 19.74
C ILE A 179 -11.40 12.07 18.35
N ASP A 180 -12.72 12.21 18.32
CA ASP A 180 -13.53 12.38 17.11
C ASP A 180 -14.31 13.71 17.19
N PHE A 181 -14.65 14.29 16.05
CA PHE A 181 -15.50 15.49 16.00
C PHE A 181 -16.86 15.09 15.43
N VAL A 182 -17.92 15.38 16.18
CA VAL A 182 -19.30 15.05 15.79
C VAL A 182 -20.13 16.33 15.79
N ASP A 183 -21.04 16.47 14.81
CA ASP A 183 -21.83 17.70 14.64
C ASP A 183 -22.77 18.02 15.83
N ASP A 184 -23.10 17.02 16.65
CA ASP A 184 -23.93 17.14 17.85
C ASP A 184 -23.12 17.42 19.14
N ASP A 185 -21.80 17.64 19.03
CA ASP A 185 -20.96 17.98 20.18
C ASP A 185 -21.42 19.30 20.82
N SER A 186 -21.58 19.31 22.15
CA SER A 186 -21.80 20.56 22.88
C SER A 186 -20.61 21.51 22.69
N ASP A 187 -20.84 22.83 22.65
CA ASP A 187 -19.79 23.84 22.49
C ASP A 187 -18.61 23.66 23.47
N ILE A 188 -18.91 23.25 24.70
CA ILE A 188 -17.92 23.00 25.75
C ILE A 188 -17.05 21.78 25.41
N LEU A 189 -17.67 20.70 24.92
CA LEU A 189 -16.97 19.49 24.50
C LEU A 189 -16.11 19.76 23.27
N HIS A 190 -16.63 20.51 22.30
CA HIS A 190 -15.87 20.94 21.13
C HIS A 190 -14.65 21.78 21.53
N ALA A 191 -14.83 22.77 22.41
CA ALA A 191 -13.73 23.59 22.92
C ALA A 191 -12.67 22.75 23.68
N LEU A 192 -13.09 21.74 24.44
CA LEU A 192 -12.17 20.83 25.11
C LEU A 192 -11.36 19.99 24.10
N LYS A 193 -12.02 19.43 23.07
CA LYS A 193 -11.36 18.67 22.00
C LYS A 193 -10.33 19.53 21.27
N VAL A 194 -10.67 20.78 20.93
CA VAL A 194 -9.74 21.75 20.33
C VAL A 194 -8.55 22.03 21.25
N ALA A 195 -8.78 22.25 22.56
CA ALA A 195 -7.69 22.48 23.51
C ALA A 195 -6.71 21.30 23.60
N VAL A 196 -7.19 20.06 23.48
CA VAL A 196 -6.31 18.88 23.45
C VAL A 196 -5.46 18.86 22.17
N VAL A 197 -6.04 19.21 21.02
CA VAL A 197 -5.30 19.36 19.76
C VAL A 197 -4.24 20.46 19.85
N ASP A 198 -4.55 21.58 20.51
CA ASP A 198 -3.59 22.67 20.72
C ASP A 198 -2.41 22.23 21.61
N ILE A 199 -2.67 21.43 22.64
CA ILE A 199 -1.62 20.82 23.49
C ILE A 199 -0.74 19.90 22.66
N TYR A 200 -1.32 19.07 21.79
CA TYR A 200 -0.57 18.23 20.87
C TYR A 200 0.29 19.06 19.91
N HIS A 201 -0.26 20.15 19.36
CA HIS A 201 0.47 21.04 18.48
C HIS A 201 1.70 21.64 19.17
N SER A 202 1.58 22.08 20.42
CA SER A 202 2.72 22.56 21.21
C SER A 202 3.82 21.50 21.38
N ARG A 203 3.44 20.21 21.55
CA ARG A 203 4.40 19.10 21.60
C ARG A 203 5.10 18.88 20.26
N LEU A 204 4.41 19.04 19.14
CA LEU A 204 5.01 18.98 17.80
C LEU A 204 6.01 20.12 17.55
N GLU A 205 5.69 21.34 17.96
CA GLU A 205 6.62 22.47 17.86
C GLU A 205 7.90 22.22 18.66
N GLU A 206 7.78 21.65 19.86
CA GLU A 206 8.92 21.27 20.69
C GLU A 206 9.78 20.17 20.04
N ARG A 207 9.16 19.16 19.41
CA ARG A 207 9.88 18.16 18.59
C ARG A 207 10.64 18.84 17.46
N GLN A 208 10.01 19.76 16.72
CA GLN A 208 10.67 20.48 15.62
C GLN A 208 11.81 21.36 16.13
N ARG A 209 11.67 22.01 17.28
CA ARG A 209 12.73 22.81 17.91
C ARG A 209 13.95 21.96 18.25
N ARG A 210 13.75 20.74 18.76
CA ARG A 210 14.83 19.79 19.05
C ARG A 210 15.54 19.32 17.78
N LYS A 211 14.78 18.94 16.74
CA LYS A 211 15.35 18.56 15.42
C LYS A 211 16.20 19.70 14.84
N ASN A 212 15.68 20.93 14.89
CA ASN A 212 16.40 22.13 14.44
C ASN A 212 17.68 22.40 15.24
N SER A 213 17.68 22.10 16.55
CA SER A 213 18.85 22.30 17.42
C SER A 213 19.98 21.32 17.06
N VAL A 214 19.67 20.05 16.82
CA VAL A 214 20.64 19.04 16.38
C VAL A 214 21.17 19.35 14.98
N LEU A 215 20.30 19.79 14.05
CA LEU A 215 20.73 20.21 12.71
C LEU A 215 21.68 21.42 12.76
N LYS A 216 21.39 22.42 13.58
CA LYS A 216 22.27 23.58 13.79
C LYS A 216 23.60 23.17 14.41
N TRP A 217 23.58 22.32 15.43
CA TRP A 217 24.79 21.78 16.07
C TRP A 217 25.64 20.99 15.06
N SER A 218 25.04 20.06 14.31
CA SER A 218 25.71 19.26 13.28
C SER A 218 26.36 20.13 12.21
N ARG A 219 25.72 21.23 11.78
CA ARG A 219 26.32 22.20 10.85
C ARG A 219 27.46 22.99 11.49
N SER A 220 27.32 23.41 12.74
CA SER A 220 28.34 24.17 13.47
C SER A 220 29.61 23.36 13.76
N CYS A 221 29.48 22.09 14.18
CA CYS A 221 30.63 21.20 14.39
C CYS A 221 31.39 20.91 13.09
N ARG A 222 30.70 20.94 11.94
CA ARG A 222 31.30 20.73 10.61
C ARG A 222 32.14 21.91 10.12
N LEU A 223 31.82 23.12 10.59
CA LEU A 223 32.54 24.36 10.27
C LEU A 223 33.75 24.60 11.19
N ARG A 224 33.86 23.88 12.32
CA ARG A 224 35.07 23.88 13.13
C ARG A 224 36.09 22.94 12.49
N SER A 225 37.26 23.47 12.14
CA SER A 225 38.36 22.65 11.63
C SER A 225 38.84 21.68 12.73
N PRO A 226 39.50 20.55 12.37
CA PRO A 226 40.08 19.62 13.34
C PRO A 226 41.07 20.28 14.32
N ALA A 227 41.60 21.46 13.99
CA ALA A 227 42.55 22.20 14.82
C ALA A 227 41.90 22.89 16.03
N GLU A 228 40.57 23.09 16.05
CA GLU A 228 39.86 23.74 17.18
C GLU A 228 39.30 22.73 18.20
N GLN A 229 39.33 21.43 17.90
CA GLN A 229 38.84 20.38 18.80
C GLN A 229 39.88 19.94 19.84
N GLN A 230 41.14 20.38 19.72
CA GLN A 230 42.23 20.05 20.66
C GLN A 230 42.45 21.11 21.75
N THR A 231 41.70 22.22 21.75
CA THR A 231 41.94 23.33 22.69
C THR A 231 41.01 23.37 23.91
N ASP A 232 40.06 22.43 24.06
CA ASP A 232 39.15 22.37 25.22
C ASP A 232 39.30 21.05 26.03
N GLN A 233 40.53 20.56 26.19
CA GLN A 233 40.90 19.58 27.24
C GLN A 233 41.87 20.20 28.25
#